data_AF-A0A9N9FSN2-F1
#
_entry.id   AF-A0A9N9FSN2-F1
#
_cell.length_a   1.000
_cell.length_b   1.000
_cell.length_c   1.000
_cell.angle_alpha   90.00
_cell.angle_beta   90.00
_cell.angle_gamma   90.00
#
_symmetry.space_group_name_H-M   'P 1'
#
loop_
_entity.id
_entity.type
_entity.pdbx_description
1 polymer ?
#
loop_
_entity_poly.entity_id
_entity_poly.type
_entity_poly.pdbx_seq_one_letter_code
_entity_poly.pdbx_strand_id
1 'polypeptide(L)'
;MNRTCLCINYDCLPGTATAQWLAHHSTEIEIGGFGHGLQIYVISFNGGIQLERGVDEFWRTICHKLKVLDKDRFPFNESEPVSATTFETFFRRKQESLPVVLVFDEGSALLNHDRKIIEDFMGVLHLLKDGRDQFCLHSFALVGVETIKKLLTPQPKSKNKISPFTAEATVEPDHFIEADIKMLFDDYARESSVELESADIAKDIFERTLGHKGLTGTCCSILETMCAMKNMATVSLDDWKCATVTLTDVMAQWDTYASIIRSLKNLSSEQQNIIGNILCYRSHKLVEDENVSFLLAEGMIFITSRDGNAVVMECTAPVLRDIMISHINGPTFKVEQPPNTDRLDVQWLLDHAIKNMAIQHVFADQAANSNGQPSEYTFQMEFVVIIHCLLAVAYPWLFYCVISEAKEHECGNRHRHLDILLRDGSSLPRYGFELVVEATHSVFDEYCMQTRRLLQEAP
;
A
#
# COMPACT_ATOMS: atom_id res chain seq x y z
N MET A 1 11.80 -2.39 -34.76
CA MET A 1 10.96 -2.54 -33.56
C MET A 1 10.69 -1.16 -32.97
N ASN A 2 9.45 -0.89 -32.57
CA ASN A 2 9.08 0.38 -31.94
C ASN A 2 9.76 0.49 -30.57
N ARG A 3 10.37 1.63 -30.25
CA ARG A 3 10.82 1.92 -28.88
C ARG A 3 9.57 2.16 -28.04
N THR A 4 9.31 1.28 -27.08
CA THR A 4 8.20 1.45 -26.14
C THR A 4 8.71 2.26 -24.94
N CYS A 5 8.03 3.35 -24.61
CA CYS A 5 8.30 4.11 -23.38
C CYS A 5 7.20 3.72 -22.40
N LEU A 6 7.54 2.90 -21.41
CA LEU A 6 6.54 2.32 -20.52
C LEU A 6 6.33 3.23 -19.31
N CYS A 7 5.09 3.51 -18.95
CA CYS A 7 4.77 4.02 -17.63
C CYS A 7 4.09 2.90 -16.86
N ILE A 8 4.64 2.52 -15.71
CA ILE A 8 4.05 1.47 -14.88
C ILE A 8 3.53 2.10 -13.60
N ASN A 9 2.22 1.98 -13.41
CA ASN A 9 1.53 2.49 -12.24
C ASN A 9 1.27 1.36 -11.25
N TYR A 10 1.54 1.56 -9.97
CA TYR A 10 1.34 0.56 -8.93
C TYR A 10 0.81 1.18 -7.64
N ASP A 11 -0.15 0.55 -6.99
CA ASP A 11 -0.73 1.09 -5.76
C ASP A 11 0.21 0.90 -4.54
N CYS A 12 1.01 -0.17 -4.46
CA CYS A 12 2.28 -0.28 -3.71
C CYS A 12 3.07 -1.56 -4.08
N LEU A 13 4.39 -1.40 -4.29
CA LEU A 13 5.51 -2.38 -4.25
C LEU A 13 5.88 -3.34 -5.42
N PRO A 14 5.02 -3.91 -6.28
CA PRO A 14 5.50 -4.92 -7.22
C PRO A 14 6.30 -4.33 -8.40
N GLY A 15 6.24 -3.01 -8.63
CA GLY A 15 7.00 -2.34 -9.69
C GLY A 15 8.50 -2.39 -9.51
N THR A 16 8.96 -2.04 -8.31
CA THR A 16 10.38 -2.10 -7.92
C THR A 16 10.90 -3.52 -7.98
N ALA A 17 10.18 -4.49 -7.39
CA ALA A 17 10.60 -5.89 -7.37
C ALA A 17 10.65 -6.49 -8.78
N THR A 18 9.66 -6.21 -9.63
CA THR A 18 9.64 -6.66 -11.03
C THR A 18 10.79 -6.03 -11.82
N ALA A 19 11.05 -4.73 -11.66
CA ALA A 19 12.15 -4.04 -12.32
C ALA A 19 13.52 -4.60 -11.90
N GLN A 20 13.71 -4.87 -10.62
CA GLN A 20 14.93 -5.47 -10.08
C GLN A 20 15.12 -6.90 -10.55
N TRP A 21 14.04 -7.70 -10.57
CA TRP A 21 14.09 -9.07 -11.09
C TRP A 21 14.48 -9.09 -12.57
N LEU A 22 13.89 -8.21 -13.40
CA LEU A 22 14.23 -8.07 -14.81
C LEU A 22 15.70 -7.68 -15.00
N ALA A 23 16.23 -6.79 -14.16
CA ALA A 23 17.64 -6.41 -14.22
C ALA A 23 18.58 -7.58 -13.90
N HIS A 24 18.26 -8.34 -12.85
CA HIS A 24 19.05 -9.52 -12.44
C HIS A 24 19.02 -10.67 -13.45
N HIS A 25 17.91 -10.84 -14.17
CA HIS A 25 17.73 -11.91 -15.15
C HIS A 25 17.83 -11.43 -16.60
N SER A 26 18.40 -10.23 -16.82
CA SER A 26 18.45 -9.58 -18.14
C SER A 26 19.16 -10.41 -19.23
N THR A 27 20.05 -11.31 -18.84
CA THR A 27 20.73 -12.26 -19.75
C THR A 27 19.87 -13.45 -20.16
N GLU A 28 18.80 -13.74 -19.43
CA GLU A 28 17.89 -14.87 -19.64
C GLU A 28 16.64 -14.47 -20.44
N ILE A 29 16.41 -13.17 -20.62
CA ILE A 29 15.23 -12.63 -21.31
C ILE A 29 15.51 -12.55 -22.82
N GLU A 30 14.96 -13.49 -23.58
CA GLU A 30 14.88 -13.40 -25.04
C GLU A 30 13.70 -12.51 -25.47
N ILE A 31 13.95 -11.20 -25.64
CA ILE A 31 12.96 -10.32 -26.28
C ILE A 31 13.12 -10.46 -27.79
N GLY A 32 12.04 -10.92 -28.45
CA GLY A 32 12.00 -11.29 -29.86
C GLY A 32 12.91 -10.44 -30.76
N GLY A 33 13.92 -11.07 -31.34
CA GLY A 33 14.81 -10.44 -32.33
C GLY A 33 16.17 -9.92 -31.84
N PHE A 34 16.47 -9.95 -30.54
CA PHE A 34 17.82 -9.63 -30.03
C PHE A 34 18.57 -10.88 -29.58
N GLY A 35 19.32 -11.51 -30.49
CA GLY A 35 20.16 -12.69 -30.20
C GLY A 35 21.48 -12.38 -29.46
N HIS A 36 21.65 -11.19 -28.88
CA HIS A 36 22.92 -10.72 -28.30
C HIS A 36 22.82 -10.20 -26.86
N GLY A 37 21.68 -10.38 -26.18
CA GLY A 37 21.47 -9.91 -24.81
C GLY A 37 21.15 -8.41 -24.71
N LEU A 38 20.43 -8.04 -23.65
CA LEU A 38 19.96 -6.69 -23.35
C LEU A 38 20.56 -6.24 -22.02
N GLN A 39 21.01 -5.00 -21.90
CA GLN A 39 21.45 -4.46 -20.61
C GLN A 39 20.31 -3.67 -19.97
N ILE A 40 19.89 -4.07 -18.77
CA ILE A 40 18.84 -3.38 -18.01
C ILE A 40 19.44 -2.73 -16.78
N TYR A 41 19.22 -1.43 -16.61
CA TYR A 41 19.64 -0.69 -15.43
C TYR A 41 18.42 -0.10 -14.73
N VAL A 42 18.38 -0.19 -13.39
CA VAL A 42 17.31 0.35 -12.56
C VAL A 42 17.87 1.44 -11.67
N ILE A 43 17.24 2.61 -11.66
CA ILE A 43 17.58 3.72 -10.77
C ILE A 43 16.32 4.19 -10.07
N SER A 44 16.35 4.34 -8.75
CA SER A 44 15.24 4.89 -7.97
C SER A 44 15.47 6.36 -7.67
N PHE A 45 14.46 7.21 -7.87
CA PHE A 45 14.50 8.63 -7.50
C PHE A 45 14.65 8.84 -5.99
N ASN A 46 14.09 7.95 -5.17
CA ASN A 46 14.27 7.96 -3.72
C ASN A 46 15.65 7.42 -3.28
N GLY A 47 16.39 6.79 -4.20
CA GLY A 47 17.70 6.19 -3.93
C GLY A 47 18.85 7.17 -3.73
N GLY A 48 18.61 8.44 -3.37
CA GLY A 48 19.63 9.47 -3.20
C GLY A 48 19.87 10.37 -4.41
N ILE A 49 18.94 10.38 -5.38
CA ILE A 49 18.89 11.41 -6.43
C ILE A 49 18.38 12.71 -5.79
N GLN A 50 19.03 13.82 -6.09
CA GLN A 50 18.67 15.13 -5.52
C GLN A 50 17.65 15.83 -6.41
N LEU A 51 16.40 15.95 -5.93
CA LEU A 51 15.30 16.59 -6.67
C LEU A 51 15.06 18.05 -6.27
N GLU A 52 15.71 18.54 -5.21
CA GLU A 52 15.44 19.87 -4.64
C GLU A 52 16.57 20.89 -4.85
N ARG A 53 17.75 20.42 -5.25
CA ARG A 53 18.99 21.23 -5.32
C ARG A 53 19.25 21.82 -6.72
N GLY A 54 18.24 21.80 -7.58
CA GLY A 54 18.31 22.32 -8.96
C GLY A 54 18.81 21.29 -9.99
N VAL A 55 18.74 21.69 -11.26
CA VAL A 55 18.97 20.82 -12.43
C VAL A 55 20.38 20.24 -12.51
N ASP A 56 21.41 21.02 -12.15
CA ASP A 56 22.80 20.55 -12.22
C ASP A 56 23.07 19.42 -11.22
N GLU A 57 22.60 19.58 -9.98
CA GLU A 57 22.76 18.58 -8.93
C GLU A 57 21.93 17.32 -9.20
N PHE A 58 20.74 17.49 -9.79
CA PHE A 58 19.91 16.39 -10.27
C PHE A 58 20.66 15.51 -11.27
N TRP A 59 21.20 16.08 -12.35
CA TRP A 59 21.95 15.31 -13.35
C TRP A 59 23.24 14.72 -12.80
N ARG A 60 23.94 15.46 -11.92
CA ARG A 60 25.14 14.95 -11.24
C ARG A 60 24.83 13.68 -10.46
N THR A 61 23.74 13.66 -9.68
CA THR A 61 23.37 12.49 -8.89
C THR A 61 22.88 11.32 -9.73
N ILE A 62 22.13 11.55 -10.80
CA ILE A 62 21.76 10.49 -11.76
C ILE A 62 23.00 9.86 -12.41
N CYS A 63 23.90 10.69 -12.96
CA CYS A 63 25.09 10.17 -13.65
C CYS A 63 26.00 9.41 -12.69
N HIS A 64 26.15 9.91 -11.46
CA HIS A 64 26.91 9.22 -10.42
C HIS A 64 26.29 7.86 -10.07
N LYS A 65 24.95 7.77 -9.98
CA LYS A 65 24.26 6.50 -9.75
C LYS A 65 24.50 5.49 -10.87
N LEU A 66 24.39 5.92 -12.12
CA LEU A 66 24.71 5.06 -13.27
C LEU A 66 26.17 4.57 -13.22
N LYS A 67 27.13 5.45 -12.94
CA LYS A 67 28.54 5.06 -12.78
C LYS A 67 28.76 4.07 -11.64
N VAL A 68 28.03 4.20 -10.53
CA VAL A 68 28.10 3.24 -9.42
C VAL A 68 27.57 1.87 -9.83
N LEU A 69 26.48 1.82 -10.62
CA LEU A 69 25.91 0.57 -11.14
C LEU A 69 26.86 -0.12 -12.13
N ASP A 70 27.49 0.64 -13.02
CA ASP A 70 28.41 0.12 -14.03
C ASP A 70 29.44 1.18 -14.43
N LYS A 71 30.62 1.11 -13.82
CA LYS A 71 31.72 2.07 -14.04
C LYS A 71 32.29 2.03 -15.45
N ASP A 72 32.29 0.84 -16.05
CA ASP A 72 32.88 0.63 -17.37
C ASP A 72 31.94 1.14 -18.46
N ARG A 73 30.63 0.97 -18.25
CA ARG A 73 29.61 1.48 -19.17
C ARG A 73 29.37 2.99 -19.05
N PHE A 74 29.39 3.52 -17.83
CA PHE A 74 29.03 4.92 -17.55
C PHE A 74 30.20 5.75 -16.98
N PRO A 75 31.36 5.81 -17.66
CA PRO A 75 32.50 6.55 -17.16
C PRO A 75 32.31 8.07 -17.37
N PHE A 76 32.60 8.85 -16.34
CA PHE A 76 32.77 10.30 -16.45
C PHE A 76 33.77 10.82 -15.41
N ASN A 77 34.35 11.98 -15.71
CA ASN A 77 35.24 12.70 -14.81
C ASN A 77 34.43 13.49 -13.78
N GLU A 78 34.54 13.14 -12.51
CA GLU A 78 33.83 13.82 -11.42
C GLU A 78 34.36 15.23 -11.13
N SER A 79 35.53 15.57 -11.66
CA SER A 79 36.11 16.91 -11.55
C SER A 79 35.54 17.89 -12.59
N GLU A 80 34.81 17.40 -13.59
CA GLU A 80 34.17 18.21 -14.62
C GLU A 80 32.70 18.47 -14.28
N PRO A 81 32.11 19.58 -14.77
CA PRO A 81 30.67 19.81 -14.63
C PRO A 81 29.87 18.68 -15.25
N VAL A 82 28.98 18.06 -14.47
CA VAL A 82 28.09 16.99 -14.91
C VAL A 82 26.72 17.58 -15.25
N SER A 83 26.18 17.24 -16.41
CA SER A 83 24.90 17.78 -16.88
C SER A 83 24.09 16.74 -17.67
N ALA A 84 22.92 17.16 -18.17
CA ALA A 84 22.13 16.41 -19.15
C ALA A 84 22.97 15.87 -20.31
N THR A 85 23.92 16.66 -20.82
CA THR A 85 24.79 16.24 -21.93
C THR A 85 25.71 15.10 -21.52
N THR A 86 26.20 15.07 -20.28
CA THR A 86 26.96 13.91 -19.75
C THR A 86 26.10 12.66 -19.78
N PHE A 87 24.86 12.75 -19.29
CA PHE A 87 23.92 11.65 -19.34
C PHE A 87 23.64 11.16 -20.77
N GLU A 88 23.41 12.07 -21.72
CA GLU A 88 23.22 11.72 -23.14
C GLU A 88 24.43 10.98 -23.73
N THR A 89 25.66 11.36 -23.34
CA THR A 89 26.88 10.75 -23.88
C THR A 89 27.02 9.28 -23.51
N PHE A 90 26.49 8.86 -22.35
CA PHE A 90 26.46 7.45 -21.94
C PHE A 90 25.73 6.55 -22.91
N PHE A 91 24.71 7.10 -23.57
CA PHE A 91 23.87 6.34 -24.47
C PHE A 91 24.24 6.53 -25.94
N ARG A 92 25.26 7.32 -26.29
CA ARG A 92 25.70 7.43 -27.69
C ARG A 92 26.11 6.06 -28.23
N ARG A 93 25.55 5.68 -29.37
CA ARG A 93 25.79 4.39 -29.99
C ARG A 93 27.23 4.29 -30.48
N LYS A 94 27.95 3.25 -30.01
CA LYS A 94 29.23 2.79 -30.56
C LYS A 94 28.99 1.50 -31.34
N GLN A 95 29.95 1.11 -32.18
CA GLN A 95 29.80 -0.02 -33.12
C GLN A 95 29.49 -1.37 -32.42
N GLU A 96 29.89 -1.53 -31.15
CA GLU A 96 29.66 -2.71 -30.31
C GLU A 96 28.68 -2.46 -29.14
N SER A 97 27.94 -1.34 -29.14
CA SER A 97 27.06 -1.03 -28.03
C SER A 97 25.86 -1.96 -27.98
N LEU A 98 25.80 -2.81 -26.94
CA LEU A 98 24.58 -3.53 -26.58
C LEU A 98 23.42 -2.54 -26.34
N PRO A 99 22.17 -2.93 -26.71
CA PRO A 99 20.99 -2.12 -26.44
C PRO A 99 20.75 -2.02 -24.92
N VAL A 100 20.37 -0.83 -24.47
CA VAL A 100 20.13 -0.54 -23.05
C VAL A 100 18.65 -0.30 -22.78
N VAL A 101 18.12 -0.84 -21.70
CA VAL A 101 16.83 -0.43 -21.12
C VAL A 101 17.08 0.21 -19.76
N LEU A 102 16.47 1.37 -19.56
CA LEU A 102 16.61 2.13 -18.33
C LEU A 102 15.28 2.21 -17.59
N VAL A 103 15.23 1.70 -16.37
CA VAL A 103 14.05 1.77 -15.52
C VAL A 103 14.27 2.82 -14.44
N PHE A 104 13.42 3.83 -14.43
CA PHE A 104 13.36 4.84 -13.39
C PHE A 104 12.24 4.48 -12.43
N ASP A 105 12.62 4.07 -11.23
CA ASP A 105 11.71 3.73 -10.15
C ASP A 105 11.41 4.94 -9.26
N GLU A 106 10.28 4.91 -8.57
CA GLU A 106 9.76 6.03 -7.76
C GLU A 106 9.56 7.33 -8.56
N GLY A 107 9.14 7.21 -9.82
CA GLY A 107 8.90 8.32 -10.75
C GLY A 107 7.90 9.36 -10.24
N SER A 108 6.98 8.96 -9.37
CA SER A 108 6.02 9.87 -8.73
C SER A 108 6.68 10.94 -7.89
N ALA A 109 7.90 10.70 -7.36
CA ALA A 109 8.65 11.70 -6.61
C ALA A 109 8.89 12.97 -7.43
N LEU A 110 9.11 12.85 -8.75
CA LEU A 110 9.35 14.00 -9.64
C LEU A 110 8.26 15.07 -9.58
N LEU A 111 7.00 14.67 -9.35
CA LEU A 111 5.85 15.58 -9.39
C LEU A 111 5.82 16.59 -8.24
N ASN A 112 6.54 16.30 -7.15
CA ASN A 112 6.55 17.14 -5.96
C ASN A 112 7.66 18.22 -6.00
N HIS A 113 8.45 18.29 -7.09
CA HIS A 113 9.68 19.08 -7.15
C HIS A 113 9.72 20.07 -8.33
N ASP A 114 10.86 20.77 -8.48
CA ASP A 114 11.04 21.88 -9.41
C ASP A 114 10.63 21.50 -10.84
N ARG A 115 9.66 22.22 -11.38
CA ARG A 115 9.17 22.08 -12.77
C ARG A 115 10.29 22.12 -13.80
N LYS A 116 11.38 22.86 -13.54
CA LYS A 116 12.55 22.89 -14.44
C LYS A 116 13.23 21.53 -14.55
N ILE A 117 13.34 20.79 -13.45
CA ILE A 117 13.91 19.43 -13.44
C ILE A 117 13.04 18.51 -14.28
N ILE A 118 11.71 18.56 -14.09
CA ILE A 118 10.76 17.75 -14.87
C ILE A 118 10.87 18.08 -16.36
N GLU A 119 10.85 19.38 -16.71
CA GLU A 119 10.91 19.81 -18.12
C GLU A 119 12.22 19.42 -18.80
N ASP A 120 13.35 19.55 -18.10
CA ASP A 120 14.67 19.19 -18.61
C ASP A 120 14.84 17.67 -18.73
N PHE A 121 14.44 16.91 -17.70
CA PHE A 121 14.43 15.44 -17.72
C PHE A 121 13.59 14.89 -18.88
N MET A 122 12.36 15.39 -19.04
CA MET A 122 11.50 14.98 -20.16
C MET A 122 12.08 15.38 -21.52
N GLY A 123 12.78 16.52 -21.60
CA GLY A 123 13.49 16.96 -22.81
C GLY A 123 14.58 15.98 -23.22
N VAL A 124 15.39 15.51 -22.27
CA VAL A 124 16.44 14.51 -22.51
C VAL A 124 15.83 13.16 -22.93
N LEU A 125 14.75 12.72 -22.29
CA LEU A 125 14.07 11.48 -22.67
C LEU A 125 13.52 11.53 -24.11
N HIS A 126 12.95 12.66 -24.53
CA HIS A 126 12.54 12.86 -25.93
C HIS A 126 13.71 12.78 -26.91
N LEU A 127 14.80 13.48 -26.61
CA LEU A 127 16.00 13.45 -27.44
C LEU A 127 16.52 12.02 -27.63
N LEU A 128 16.61 11.26 -26.54
CA LEU A 128 17.08 9.88 -26.57
C LEU A 128 16.10 8.96 -27.29
N LYS A 129 14.79 9.15 -27.12
CA LYS A 129 13.72 8.39 -27.79
C LYS A 129 13.74 8.59 -29.31
N ASP A 130 13.85 9.83 -29.76
CA ASP A 130 13.76 10.20 -31.18
C ASP A 130 15.08 9.94 -31.94
N GLY A 131 16.23 9.99 -31.27
CA GLY A 131 17.56 9.73 -31.85
C GLY A 131 17.88 8.24 -32.08
N ARG A 132 17.03 7.51 -32.83
CA ARG A 132 17.10 6.04 -33.01
C ARG A 132 18.45 5.51 -33.49
N ASP A 133 19.11 6.24 -34.37
CA ASP A 133 20.38 5.81 -34.96
C ASP A 133 21.59 6.32 -34.17
N GLN A 134 21.39 7.33 -33.32
CA GLN A 134 22.45 8.02 -32.58
C GLN A 134 22.66 7.42 -31.19
N PHE A 135 21.65 6.77 -30.61
CA PHE A 135 21.68 6.25 -29.25
C PHE A 135 21.45 4.73 -29.17
N CYS A 136 22.17 4.07 -28.26
CA CYS A 136 22.01 2.66 -27.90
C CYS A 136 20.91 2.43 -26.84
N LEU A 137 20.30 3.49 -26.29
CA LEU A 137 19.12 3.36 -25.45
C LEU A 137 17.96 2.80 -26.27
N HIS A 138 17.51 1.60 -25.95
CA HIS A 138 16.43 0.92 -26.64
C HIS A 138 15.07 1.36 -26.11
N SER A 139 14.92 1.41 -24.79
CA SER A 139 13.67 1.76 -24.11
C SER A 139 13.98 2.36 -22.74
N PHE A 140 13.02 3.09 -22.20
CA PHE A 140 12.99 3.44 -20.80
C PHE A 140 11.61 3.19 -20.22
N ALA A 141 11.58 2.81 -18.95
CA ALA A 141 10.36 2.66 -18.17
C ALA A 141 10.39 3.64 -17.00
N LEU A 142 9.25 4.25 -16.70
CA LEU A 142 9.04 5.04 -15.49
C LEU A 142 8.04 4.30 -14.61
N VAL A 143 8.40 4.00 -13.38
CA VAL A 143 7.63 3.22 -12.43
C VAL A 143 7.26 4.11 -11.26
N GLY A 144 6.00 4.13 -10.84
CA GLY A 144 5.53 4.96 -9.73
C GLY A 144 4.10 4.64 -9.33
N VAL A 145 3.58 5.37 -8.35
CA VAL A 145 2.19 5.30 -7.87
C VAL A 145 1.24 6.16 -8.71
N GLU A 146 -0.08 6.09 -8.45
CA GLU A 146 -1.16 6.67 -9.27
C GLU A 146 -0.89 8.10 -9.80
N THR A 147 -0.23 8.93 -8.99
CA THR A 147 0.13 10.30 -9.35
C THR A 147 1.01 10.40 -10.60
N ILE A 148 1.82 9.38 -10.92
CA ILE A 148 2.69 9.30 -12.10
C ILE A 148 1.93 9.53 -13.41
N LYS A 149 0.63 9.22 -13.45
CA LYS A 149 -0.25 9.49 -14.60
C LYS A 149 -0.27 10.95 -15.00
N LYS A 150 -0.02 11.88 -14.07
CA LYS A 150 0.11 13.32 -14.34
C LYS A 150 1.31 13.67 -15.24
N LEU A 151 2.33 12.80 -15.31
CA LEU A 151 3.46 12.93 -16.22
C LEU A 151 3.15 12.43 -17.65
N LEU A 152 2.02 11.74 -17.84
CA LEU A 152 1.59 11.21 -19.15
C LEU A 152 0.78 12.25 -19.94
N THR A 153 0.08 13.14 -19.24
CA THR A 153 -0.77 14.14 -19.88
C THR A 153 0.04 15.37 -20.31
N PRO A 154 -0.17 15.88 -21.54
CA PRO A 154 0.38 17.15 -21.98
C PRO A 154 0.11 18.29 -21.00
N GLN A 155 1.15 18.86 -20.37
CA GLN A 155 0.94 20.03 -19.51
C GLN A 155 0.69 21.28 -20.38
N PRO A 156 -0.43 22.00 -20.19
CA PRO A 156 -0.86 23.10 -21.05
C PRO A 156 0.08 24.32 -21.07
N LYS A 157 1.07 24.38 -20.16
CA LYS A 157 2.05 25.48 -20.03
C LYS A 157 3.51 25.07 -20.31
N SER A 158 3.78 23.84 -20.72
CA SER A 158 5.15 23.37 -20.98
C SER A 158 5.58 23.62 -22.44
N LYS A 159 6.87 23.90 -22.65
CA LYS A 159 7.44 24.03 -24.01
C LYS A 159 7.46 22.68 -24.75
N ASN A 160 7.55 21.57 -24.02
CA ASN A 160 7.46 20.21 -24.54
C ASN A 160 6.02 19.71 -24.44
N LYS A 161 5.20 20.02 -25.46
CA LYS A 161 3.75 19.75 -25.47
C LYS A 161 3.34 18.27 -25.44
N ILE A 162 4.27 17.32 -25.49
CA ILE A 162 3.96 15.88 -25.60
C ILE A 162 4.80 15.17 -24.56
N SER A 163 4.23 14.27 -23.76
CA SER A 163 5.01 13.41 -22.85
C SER A 163 5.84 12.42 -23.66
N PRO A 164 7.08 12.06 -23.25
CA PRO A 164 7.82 10.99 -23.92
C PRO A 164 7.12 9.63 -23.75
N PHE A 165 6.19 9.52 -22.80
CA PHE A 165 5.31 8.38 -22.60
C PHE A 165 3.98 8.59 -23.33
N THR A 166 3.50 7.55 -23.99
CA THR A 166 2.17 7.56 -24.61
C THR A 166 1.17 6.93 -23.66
N ALA A 167 -0.09 7.40 -23.65
CA ALA A 167 -1.12 6.82 -22.80
C ALA A 167 -1.31 5.31 -23.08
N GLU A 168 -1.14 4.89 -24.34
CA GLU A 168 -1.19 3.49 -24.78
C GLU A 168 0.00 2.64 -24.28
N ALA A 169 1.03 3.25 -23.71
CA ALA A 169 2.19 2.58 -23.13
C ALA A 169 2.17 2.60 -21.59
N THR A 170 1.00 2.84 -21.01
CA THR A 170 0.77 2.70 -19.57
C THR A 170 0.42 1.24 -19.27
N VAL A 171 1.13 0.63 -18.33
CA VAL A 171 0.80 -0.70 -17.81
C VAL A 171 0.34 -0.51 -16.37
N GLU A 172 -0.90 -0.88 -16.13
CA GLU A 172 -1.48 -1.03 -14.80
C GLU A 172 -1.56 -2.53 -14.55
N PRO A 173 -0.72 -3.07 -13.65
CA PRO A 173 -0.75 -4.47 -13.33
C PRO A 173 -1.90 -4.75 -12.39
N ASP A 174 -2.65 -5.78 -12.72
CA ASP A 174 -3.79 -6.19 -11.94
C ASP A 174 -3.40 -6.57 -10.51
N HIS A 175 -4.35 -6.42 -9.60
CA HIS A 175 -4.30 -7.03 -8.28
C HIS A 175 -4.30 -8.56 -8.41
N PHE A 176 -3.69 -9.23 -7.43
CA PHE A 176 -3.83 -10.68 -7.34
C PHE A 176 -5.30 -11.03 -7.13
N ILE A 177 -5.80 -12.04 -7.84
CA ILE A 177 -7.04 -12.69 -7.44
C ILE A 177 -6.72 -13.76 -6.37
N GLU A 178 -7.73 -14.19 -5.61
CA GLU A 178 -7.58 -15.24 -4.59
C GLU A 178 -6.85 -16.49 -5.12
N ALA A 179 -7.13 -16.87 -6.38
CA ALA A 179 -6.48 -18.01 -7.03
C ALA A 179 -4.97 -17.81 -7.23
N ASP A 180 -4.51 -16.59 -7.51
CA ASP A 180 -3.08 -16.29 -7.67
C ASP A 180 -2.36 -16.44 -6.32
N ILE A 181 -2.98 -15.94 -5.26
CA ILE A 181 -2.44 -16.03 -3.89
C ILE A 181 -2.36 -17.50 -3.45
N LYS A 182 -3.39 -18.28 -3.73
CA LYS A 182 -3.39 -19.72 -3.47
C LYS A 182 -2.26 -20.42 -4.22
N MET A 183 -2.07 -20.10 -5.49
CA MET A 183 -1.00 -20.68 -6.31
C MET A 183 0.39 -20.36 -5.74
N LEU A 184 0.61 -19.11 -5.27
CA LEU A 184 1.86 -18.74 -4.59
C LEU A 184 2.11 -19.60 -3.35
N PHE A 185 1.08 -19.89 -2.55
CA PHE A 185 1.22 -20.75 -1.37
C PHE A 185 1.40 -22.23 -1.73
N ASP A 186 0.72 -22.74 -2.75
CA ASP A 186 0.91 -24.11 -3.23
C ASP A 186 2.37 -24.31 -3.72
N ASP A 187 2.93 -23.31 -4.40
CA ASP A 187 4.32 -23.32 -4.86
C ASP A 187 5.29 -23.28 -3.68
N TYR A 188 5.08 -22.38 -2.73
CA TYR A 188 5.88 -22.30 -1.50
C TYR A 188 5.82 -23.59 -0.67
N ALA A 189 4.63 -24.15 -0.47
CA ALA A 189 4.40 -25.41 0.25
C ALA A 189 5.22 -26.56 -0.36
N ARG A 190 5.20 -26.64 -1.69
CA ARG A 190 5.92 -27.65 -2.47
C ARG A 190 7.44 -27.48 -2.40
N GLU A 191 7.94 -26.24 -2.45
CA GLU A 191 9.38 -25.95 -2.41
C GLU A 191 9.95 -26.08 -1.00
N SER A 192 9.20 -25.66 0.02
CA SER A 192 9.62 -25.65 1.41
C SER A 192 9.28 -26.95 2.16
N SER A 193 8.56 -27.88 1.53
CA SER A 193 8.07 -29.11 2.15
C SER A 193 7.21 -28.85 3.40
N VAL A 194 6.41 -27.79 3.38
CA VAL A 194 5.47 -27.40 4.45
C VAL A 194 4.05 -27.70 3.98
N GLU A 195 3.24 -28.34 4.81
CA GLU A 195 1.81 -28.50 4.54
C GLU A 195 1.05 -27.23 4.93
N LEU A 196 0.28 -26.67 3.99
CA LEU A 196 -0.45 -25.42 4.16
C LEU A 196 -1.92 -25.60 3.80
N GLU A 197 -2.81 -25.05 4.64
CA GLU A 197 -4.22 -24.83 4.28
C GLU A 197 -4.34 -23.66 3.27
N SER A 198 -3.66 -23.79 2.12
CA SER A 198 -3.41 -22.71 1.17
C SER A 198 -4.68 -22.01 0.70
N ALA A 199 -5.79 -22.73 0.56
CA ALA A 199 -7.06 -22.16 0.10
C ALA A 199 -7.64 -21.17 1.11
N ASP A 200 -7.77 -21.59 2.37
CA ASP A 200 -8.38 -20.76 3.41
C ASP A 200 -7.48 -19.59 3.82
N ILE A 201 -6.16 -19.83 3.87
CA ILE A 201 -5.17 -18.77 4.14
C ILE A 201 -5.13 -17.74 3.00
N ALA A 202 -5.14 -18.19 1.74
CA ALA A 202 -5.16 -17.30 0.58
C ALA A 202 -6.41 -16.41 0.56
N LYS A 203 -7.56 -16.98 0.92
CA LYS A 203 -8.83 -16.24 1.03
C LYS A 203 -8.78 -15.18 2.12
N ASP A 204 -8.32 -15.51 3.34
CA ASP A 204 -8.21 -14.52 4.43
C ASP A 204 -7.23 -13.40 4.05
N ILE A 205 -6.09 -13.73 3.43
CA ILE A 205 -5.14 -12.72 2.92
C ILE A 205 -5.79 -11.87 1.83
N PHE A 206 -6.47 -12.47 0.86
CA PHE A 206 -7.16 -11.73 -0.20
C PHE A 206 -8.19 -10.76 0.38
N GLU A 207 -9.00 -11.18 1.35
CA GLU A 207 -10.00 -10.31 1.98
C GLU A 207 -9.36 -9.13 2.73
N ARG A 208 -8.17 -9.32 3.31
CA ARG A 208 -7.42 -8.28 4.03
C ARG A 208 -6.67 -7.31 3.12
N THR A 209 -6.15 -7.81 2.00
CA THR A 209 -5.27 -7.05 1.11
C THR A 209 -5.97 -6.60 -0.17
N LEU A 210 -7.14 -7.15 -0.48
CA LEU A 210 -7.85 -7.01 -1.75
C LEU A 210 -6.98 -7.35 -2.96
N GLY A 211 -6.03 -8.28 -2.79
CA GLY A 211 -5.10 -8.67 -3.85
C GLY A 211 -3.95 -7.68 -4.08
N HIS A 212 -3.84 -6.67 -3.22
CA HIS A 212 -2.78 -5.70 -3.31
C HIS A 212 -1.40 -6.37 -3.14
N LYS A 213 -0.58 -6.34 -4.19
CA LYS A 213 0.61 -7.21 -4.29
C LYS A 213 1.63 -6.96 -3.18
N GLY A 214 1.90 -5.69 -2.82
CA GLY A 214 2.80 -5.36 -1.72
C GLY A 214 2.29 -5.81 -0.34
N LEU A 215 0.98 -5.66 -0.10
CA LEU A 215 0.34 -6.08 1.17
C LEU A 215 0.27 -7.60 1.26
N THR A 216 -0.06 -8.26 0.15
CA THR A 216 -0.07 -9.72 0.01
C THR A 216 1.32 -10.30 0.23
N GLY A 217 2.35 -9.74 -0.42
CA GLY A 217 3.74 -10.16 -0.23
C GLY A 217 4.22 -10.00 1.22
N THR A 218 3.75 -8.95 1.92
CA THR A 218 4.03 -8.78 3.35
C THR A 218 3.38 -9.88 4.19
N CYS A 219 2.13 -10.23 3.91
CA CYS A 219 1.45 -11.35 4.56
C CYS A 219 2.20 -12.68 4.31
N CYS A 220 2.64 -12.93 3.07
CA CYS A 220 3.42 -14.12 2.72
C CYS A 220 4.76 -14.17 3.48
N SER A 221 5.48 -13.05 3.60
CA SER A 221 6.75 -12.99 4.33
C SER A 221 6.58 -13.24 5.83
N ILE A 222 5.47 -12.77 6.41
CA ILE A 222 5.13 -13.04 7.82
C ILE A 222 4.85 -14.54 8.01
N LEU A 223 4.10 -15.14 7.10
CA LEU A 223 3.83 -16.58 7.13
C LEU A 223 5.12 -17.39 6.99
N GLU A 224 5.99 -17.04 6.05
CA GLU A 224 7.30 -17.68 5.87
C GLU A 224 8.16 -17.55 7.14
N THR A 225 8.21 -16.36 7.72
CA THR A 225 8.93 -16.10 8.98
C THR A 225 8.38 -16.95 10.13
N MET A 226 7.06 -17.08 10.22
CA MET A 226 6.40 -17.95 11.20
C MET A 226 6.79 -19.42 11.01
N CYS A 227 6.77 -19.91 9.76
CA CYS A 227 7.17 -21.28 9.43
C CYS A 227 8.62 -21.53 9.86
N ALA A 228 9.53 -20.63 9.51
CA ALA A 228 10.96 -20.74 9.79
C ALA A 228 11.27 -20.66 11.30
N MET A 229 10.72 -19.68 12.02
CA MET A 229 11.02 -19.48 13.44
C MET A 229 10.46 -20.59 14.33
N LYS A 230 9.27 -21.11 14.00
CA LYS A 230 8.60 -22.16 14.78
C LYS A 230 8.92 -23.57 14.28
N ASN A 231 9.72 -23.69 13.21
CA ASN A 231 10.04 -24.95 12.54
C ASN A 231 8.77 -25.79 12.27
N MET A 232 7.74 -25.13 11.72
CA MET A 232 6.43 -25.72 11.50
C MET A 232 6.44 -26.57 10.23
N ALA A 233 6.02 -27.84 10.36
CA ALA A 233 5.81 -28.74 9.24
C ALA A 233 4.42 -28.58 8.60
N THR A 234 3.46 -28.07 9.37
CA THR A 234 2.08 -27.83 8.96
C THR A 234 1.63 -26.47 9.48
N VAL A 235 0.90 -25.72 8.68
CA VAL A 235 0.32 -24.42 9.04
C VAL A 235 -1.15 -24.41 8.67
N SER A 236 -2.00 -24.26 9.70
CA SER A 236 -3.44 -24.14 9.57
C SER A 236 -3.88 -22.68 9.43
N LEU A 237 -5.14 -22.46 9.05
CA LEU A 237 -5.78 -21.14 9.11
C LEU A 237 -5.71 -20.53 10.52
N ASP A 238 -5.82 -21.35 11.55
CA ASP A 238 -5.79 -20.87 12.94
C ASP A 238 -4.41 -20.35 13.33
N ASP A 239 -3.35 -21.04 12.91
CA ASP A 239 -1.97 -20.56 13.09
C ASP A 239 -1.75 -19.20 12.41
N TRP A 240 -2.26 -19.06 11.18
CA TRP A 240 -2.26 -17.79 10.45
C TRP A 240 -3.05 -16.71 11.20
N LYS A 241 -4.26 -17.01 11.68
CA LYS A 241 -5.08 -16.08 12.45
C LYS A 241 -4.48 -15.70 13.79
N CYS A 242 -3.66 -16.53 14.41
CA CYS A 242 -2.89 -16.13 15.59
C CYS A 242 -1.81 -15.12 15.20
N ALA A 243 -1.12 -15.32 14.08
CA ALA A 243 -0.13 -14.38 13.57
C ALA A 243 -0.74 -13.04 13.14
N THR A 244 -2.01 -13.01 12.72
CA THR A 244 -2.67 -11.76 12.32
C THR A 244 -2.88 -10.77 13.45
N VAL A 245 -2.79 -11.20 14.73
CA VAL A 245 -2.95 -10.31 15.89
C VAL A 245 -1.86 -9.24 15.91
N THR A 246 -0.62 -9.62 15.63
CA THR A 246 0.52 -8.70 15.60
C THR A 246 0.79 -8.19 14.19
N LEU A 247 -0.11 -8.42 13.23
CA LEU A 247 0.11 -8.09 11.82
C LEU A 247 0.35 -6.61 11.63
N THR A 248 -0.47 -5.75 12.25
CA THR A 248 -0.33 -4.30 12.17
C THR A 248 1.00 -3.84 12.75
N ASP A 249 1.43 -4.39 13.88
CA ASP A 249 2.70 -4.06 14.55
C ASP A 249 3.93 -4.53 13.76
N VAL A 250 3.86 -5.72 13.15
CA VAL A 250 4.94 -6.26 12.31
C VAL A 250 5.04 -5.46 11.02
N MET A 251 3.90 -5.20 10.37
CA MET A 251 3.85 -4.38 9.16
C MET A 251 4.36 -2.97 9.42
N ALA A 252 4.02 -2.36 10.56
CA ALA A 252 4.49 -1.03 10.96
C ALA A 252 6.03 -0.89 11.03
N GLN A 253 6.77 -2.01 11.16
CA GLN A 253 8.24 -2.01 11.20
C GLN A 253 8.87 -1.98 9.81
N TRP A 254 8.12 -2.30 8.75
CA TRP A 254 8.64 -2.30 7.39
C TRP A 254 8.70 -0.88 6.85
N ASP A 255 9.77 -0.54 6.13
CA ASP A 255 10.08 0.83 5.72
C ASP A 255 8.92 1.56 5.02
N THR A 256 8.17 0.87 4.15
CA THR A 256 7.01 1.42 3.44
C THR A 256 5.90 1.85 4.39
N TYR A 257 5.45 0.95 5.28
CA TYR A 257 4.38 1.25 6.22
C TYR A 257 4.85 2.17 7.35
N ALA A 258 6.12 2.06 7.76
CA ALA A 258 6.75 3.00 8.68
C ALA A 258 6.76 4.44 8.10
N SER A 259 6.92 4.59 6.78
CA SER A 259 6.78 5.87 6.09
C SER A 259 5.36 6.40 6.19
N ILE A 260 4.37 5.58 5.84
CA ILE A 260 2.94 5.93 5.97
C ILE A 260 2.63 6.38 7.40
N ILE A 261 3.05 5.62 8.42
CA ILE A 261 2.81 5.94 9.84
C ILE A 261 3.48 7.26 10.23
N ARG A 262 4.68 7.55 9.73
CA ARG A 262 5.37 8.82 9.97
C ARG A 262 4.63 9.98 9.30
N SER A 263 4.14 9.78 8.09
CA SER A 263 3.35 10.78 7.35
C SER A 263 2.01 11.03 8.03
N LEU A 264 1.31 10.01 8.52
CA LEU A 264 0.06 10.13 9.30
C LEU A 264 0.20 11.09 10.48
N LYS A 265 1.34 11.02 11.20
CA LYS A 265 1.62 11.88 12.37
C LYS A 265 1.84 13.35 12.00
N ASN A 266 2.16 13.64 10.74
CA ASN A 266 2.53 14.98 10.26
C ASN A 266 1.52 15.54 9.24
N LEU A 267 0.35 14.91 9.08
CA LEU A 267 -0.69 15.40 8.17
C LEU A 267 -1.19 16.79 8.58
N SER A 268 -1.49 17.64 7.58
CA SER A 268 -2.22 18.90 7.77
C SER A 268 -3.65 18.65 8.25
N SER A 269 -4.30 19.68 8.80
CA SER A 269 -5.71 19.59 9.24
C SER A 269 -6.64 19.13 8.12
N GLU A 270 -6.41 19.62 6.90
CA GLU A 270 -7.18 19.25 5.70
C GLU A 270 -6.95 17.78 5.32
N GLN A 271 -5.69 17.31 5.33
CA GLN A 271 -5.36 15.91 5.06
C GLN A 271 -5.92 14.97 6.12
N GLN A 272 -5.86 15.36 7.40
CA GLN A 272 -6.46 14.62 8.51
C GLN A 272 -7.97 14.50 8.35
N ASN A 273 -8.64 15.57 7.91
CA ASN A 273 -10.08 15.55 7.65
C ASN A 273 -10.44 14.60 6.50
N ILE A 274 -9.66 14.59 5.42
CA ILE A 274 -9.88 13.66 4.30
C ILE A 274 -9.73 12.20 4.76
N ILE A 275 -8.63 11.87 5.44
CA ILE A 275 -8.39 10.51 5.97
C ILE A 275 -9.46 10.14 7.00
N GLY A 276 -9.81 11.05 7.92
CA GLY A 276 -10.87 10.84 8.90
C GLY A 276 -12.20 10.50 8.25
N ASN A 277 -12.61 11.24 7.22
CA ASN A 277 -13.84 10.95 6.47
C ASN A 277 -13.78 9.60 5.75
N ILE A 278 -12.64 9.24 5.14
CA ILE A 278 -12.49 7.94 4.48
C ILE A 278 -12.56 6.80 5.49
N LEU A 279 -11.92 6.95 6.65
CA LEU A 279 -11.96 5.95 7.71
C LEU A 279 -13.37 5.81 8.31
N CYS A 280 -14.02 6.92 8.65
CA CYS A 280 -15.36 6.93 9.25
C CYS A 280 -16.46 6.50 8.26
N TYR A 281 -16.40 6.92 6.99
CA TYR A 281 -17.49 6.74 6.02
C TYR A 281 -17.14 5.77 4.88
N ARG A 282 -16.02 5.05 4.97
CA ARG A 282 -15.46 4.10 3.99
C ARG A 282 -14.94 4.75 2.71
N SER A 283 -15.63 5.77 2.22
CA SER A 283 -15.28 6.49 1.01
C SER A 283 -15.47 7.99 1.20
N HIS A 284 -14.74 8.79 0.42
CA HIS A 284 -14.92 10.23 0.41
C HIS A 284 -14.82 10.79 -1.00
N LYS A 285 -15.73 11.72 -1.34
CA LYS A 285 -15.81 12.34 -2.66
C LYS A 285 -15.47 13.82 -2.56
N LEU A 286 -14.42 14.24 -3.27
CA LEU A 286 -14.04 15.65 -3.38
C LEU A 286 -13.32 15.94 -4.71
N VAL A 287 -13.12 17.23 -4.99
CA VAL A 287 -12.31 17.67 -6.13
C VAL A 287 -10.84 17.39 -5.84
N GLU A 288 -10.14 16.76 -6.78
CA GLU A 288 -8.72 16.44 -6.62
C GLU A 288 -7.87 17.72 -6.49
N ASP A 289 -7.19 17.86 -5.36
CA ASP A 289 -6.29 18.97 -5.04
C ASP A 289 -4.89 18.47 -4.62
N GLU A 290 -4.06 19.37 -4.10
CA GLU A 290 -2.71 19.03 -3.61
C GLU A 290 -2.75 18.09 -2.39
N ASN A 291 -3.78 18.19 -1.53
CA ASN A 291 -3.93 17.31 -0.37
C ASN A 291 -4.25 15.88 -0.80
N VAL A 292 -5.18 15.71 -1.74
CA VAL A 292 -5.49 14.40 -2.34
C VAL A 292 -4.26 13.83 -3.04
N SER A 293 -3.54 14.66 -3.80
CA SER A 293 -2.34 14.24 -4.51
C SER A 293 -1.26 13.72 -3.58
N PHE A 294 -1.09 14.37 -2.42
CA PHE A 294 -0.17 13.92 -1.39
C PHE A 294 -0.58 12.56 -0.82
N LEU A 295 -1.84 12.39 -0.42
CA LEU A 295 -2.33 11.13 0.17
C LEU A 295 -2.25 9.95 -0.80
N LEU A 296 -2.49 10.19 -2.09
CA LEU A 296 -2.28 9.21 -3.17
C LEU A 296 -0.80 8.87 -3.34
N ALA A 297 0.09 9.88 -3.28
CA ALA A 297 1.53 9.66 -3.40
C ALA A 297 2.11 8.84 -2.24
N GLU A 298 1.57 9.02 -1.03
CA GLU A 298 1.93 8.23 0.15
C GLU A 298 1.28 6.83 0.17
N GLY A 299 0.42 6.50 -0.79
CA GLY A 299 -0.25 5.19 -0.87
C GLY A 299 -1.31 4.94 0.22
N MET A 300 -1.78 6.00 0.90
CA MET A 300 -2.78 5.89 1.98
C MET A 300 -4.20 5.65 1.45
N ILE A 301 -4.47 6.17 0.25
CA ILE A 301 -5.78 6.13 -0.41
C ILE A 301 -5.60 5.77 -1.88
N PHE A 302 -6.67 5.35 -2.52
CA PHE A 302 -6.73 5.14 -3.97
C PHE A 302 -8.04 5.70 -4.54
N ILE A 303 -8.07 5.95 -5.85
CA ILE A 303 -9.26 6.46 -6.54
C ILE A 303 -10.07 5.28 -7.07
N THR A 304 -11.30 5.12 -6.58
CA THR A 304 -12.22 4.07 -7.07
C THR A 304 -12.98 4.50 -8.31
N SER A 305 -13.32 5.79 -8.42
CA SER A 305 -14.00 6.34 -9.59
C SER A 305 -13.77 7.84 -9.74
N ARG A 306 -13.92 8.34 -10.97
CA ARG A 306 -13.86 9.77 -11.29
C ARG A 306 -15.22 10.21 -11.81
N ASP A 307 -15.80 11.26 -11.21
CA ASP A 307 -17.07 11.85 -11.60
C ASP A 307 -16.87 13.34 -11.91
N GLY A 308 -16.67 13.64 -13.19
CA GLY A 308 -16.29 14.97 -13.65
C GLY A 308 -14.94 15.41 -13.06
N ASN A 309 -14.96 16.49 -12.28
CA ASN A 309 -13.77 17.00 -11.57
C ASN A 309 -13.60 16.41 -10.16
N ALA A 310 -14.57 15.62 -9.69
CA ALA A 310 -14.51 14.97 -8.39
C ALA A 310 -13.95 13.55 -8.53
N VAL A 311 -13.27 13.11 -7.48
CA VAL A 311 -12.75 11.76 -7.32
C VAL A 311 -13.42 11.13 -6.10
N VAL A 312 -13.80 9.86 -6.23
CA VAL A 312 -14.22 9.02 -5.09
C VAL A 312 -13.00 8.22 -4.66
N MET A 313 -12.70 8.29 -3.37
CA MET A 313 -11.50 7.71 -2.79
C MET A 313 -11.85 6.78 -1.65
N GLU A 314 -11.09 5.70 -1.52
CA GLU A 314 -11.19 4.72 -0.45
C GLU A 314 -9.80 4.40 0.10
N CYS A 315 -9.75 3.73 1.26
CA CYS A 315 -8.50 3.20 1.79
C CYS A 315 -8.02 2.02 0.94
N THR A 316 -6.73 1.98 0.61
CA THR A 316 -6.11 1.00 -0.31
C THR A 316 -6.47 -0.46 -0.01
N ALA A 317 -6.52 -0.84 1.27
CA ALA A 317 -6.99 -2.16 1.69
C ALA A 317 -7.44 -2.15 3.17
N PRO A 318 -8.25 -3.14 3.60
CA PRO A 318 -8.64 -3.30 5.01
C PRO A 318 -7.45 -3.40 5.97
N VAL A 319 -6.39 -4.15 5.66
CA VAL A 319 -5.24 -4.24 6.56
C VAL A 319 -4.50 -2.90 6.71
N LEU A 320 -4.44 -2.08 5.65
CA LEU A 320 -3.85 -0.76 5.72
C LEU A 320 -4.73 0.18 6.56
N ARG A 321 -6.05 0.07 6.44
CA ARG A 321 -7.02 0.78 7.28
C ARG A 321 -6.75 0.49 8.75
N ASP A 322 -6.60 -0.78 9.12
CA ASP A 322 -6.33 -1.19 10.50
C ASP A 322 -4.99 -0.64 11.02
N ILE A 323 -3.94 -0.64 10.18
CA ILE A 323 -2.64 0.01 10.50
C ILE A 323 -2.84 1.51 10.77
N MET A 324 -3.58 2.21 9.91
CA MET A 324 -3.83 3.65 10.06
C MET A 324 -4.63 3.94 11.33
N ILE A 325 -5.71 3.21 11.60
CA ILE A 325 -6.52 3.36 12.82
C ILE A 325 -5.66 3.16 14.07
N SER A 326 -4.80 2.15 14.07
CA SER A 326 -3.93 1.83 15.22
C SER A 326 -2.90 2.94 15.51
N HIS A 327 -2.62 3.80 14.53
CA HIS A 327 -1.56 4.82 14.61
C HIS A 327 -2.07 6.27 14.51
N ILE A 328 -3.36 6.48 14.27
CA ILE A 328 -3.96 7.81 14.31
C ILE A 328 -4.10 8.25 15.76
N ASN A 329 -3.75 9.50 16.03
CA ASN A 329 -4.04 10.13 17.32
C ASN A 329 -5.56 10.31 17.42
N GLY A 330 -6.22 9.39 18.10
CA GLY A 330 -7.64 9.54 18.41
C GLY A 330 -7.89 10.64 19.46
N PRO A 331 -9.15 10.81 19.90
CA PRO A 331 -9.51 11.88 20.80
C PRO A 331 -8.74 11.76 22.13
N THR A 332 -8.21 12.87 22.63
CA THR A 332 -7.61 12.91 23.97
C THR A 332 -8.71 12.78 25.02
N PHE A 333 -8.84 11.59 25.58
CA PHE A 333 -9.82 11.36 26.64
C PHE A 333 -9.25 11.72 28.03
N LYS A 334 -10.02 12.47 28.81
CA LYS A 334 -9.84 12.55 30.26
C LYS A 334 -10.69 11.45 30.88
N VAL A 335 -10.09 10.28 31.04
CA VAL A 335 -10.81 9.09 31.48
C VAL A 335 -10.63 8.90 32.99
N GLU A 336 -11.72 8.63 33.71
CA GLU A 336 -11.63 8.11 35.07
C GLU A 336 -10.92 6.76 35.04
N GLN A 337 -10.12 6.41 36.05
CA GLN A 337 -9.44 5.11 36.00
C GLN A 337 -10.44 3.96 36.09
N PRO A 338 -10.20 2.84 35.37
CA PRO A 338 -11.05 1.67 35.49
C PRO A 338 -10.99 1.10 36.91
N PRO A 339 -12.04 0.39 37.37
CA PRO A 339 -12.06 -0.23 38.69
C PRO A 339 -10.90 -1.20 38.94
N ASN A 340 -10.38 -1.81 37.88
CA ASN A 340 -9.22 -2.68 37.88
C ASN A 340 -8.40 -2.41 36.62
N THR A 341 -7.09 -2.21 36.75
CA THR A 341 -6.17 -1.98 35.63
C THR A 341 -5.45 -3.25 35.15
N ASP A 342 -5.44 -4.31 35.97
CA ASP A 342 -4.76 -5.58 35.70
C ASP A 342 -5.62 -6.55 34.90
N ARG A 343 -6.93 -6.28 34.82
CA ARG A 343 -7.89 -7.05 34.02
C ARG A 343 -8.88 -6.10 33.36
N LEU A 344 -9.19 -6.37 32.09
CA LEU A 344 -10.15 -5.58 31.34
C LEU A 344 -11.55 -5.66 31.97
N ASP A 345 -12.04 -4.52 32.44
CA ASP A 345 -13.44 -4.33 32.80
C ASP A 345 -14.21 -3.90 31.54
N VAL A 346 -14.91 -4.86 30.94
CA VAL A 346 -15.65 -4.67 29.68
C VAL A 346 -16.83 -3.73 29.86
N GLN A 347 -17.52 -3.79 31.00
CA GLN A 347 -18.67 -2.91 31.22
C GLN A 347 -18.18 -1.46 31.30
N TRP A 348 -17.10 -1.24 32.04
CA TRP A 348 -16.46 0.06 32.11
C TRP A 348 -16.02 0.55 30.72
N LEU A 349 -15.39 -0.33 29.92
CA LEU A 349 -14.93 0.00 28.56
C LEU A 349 -16.12 0.42 27.67
N LEU A 350 -17.20 -0.36 27.67
CA LEU A 350 -18.41 -0.10 26.91
C LEU A 350 -19.08 1.22 27.32
N ASP A 351 -19.26 1.44 28.61
CA ASP A 351 -19.89 2.65 29.13
C ASP A 351 -19.10 3.89 28.71
N HIS A 352 -17.77 3.83 28.75
CA HIS A 352 -16.91 4.93 28.33
C HIS A 352 -16.86 5.09 26.82
N ALA A 353 -16.89 3.98 26.06
CA ALA A 353 -16.93 4.04 24.60
C ALA A 353 -18.22 4.73 24.11
N ILE A 354 -19.37 4.33 24.65
CA ILE A 354 -20.67 4.95 24.31
C ILE A 354 -20.70 6.44 24.71
N LYS A 355 -20.21 6.80 25.91
CA LYS A 355 -20.18 8.19 26.37
C LYS A 355 -19.33 9.10 25.50
N ASN A 356 -18.27 8.57 24.89
CA ASN A 356 -17.33 9.34 24.08
C ASN A 356 -17.63 9.25 22.57
N MET A 357 -18.70 8.56 22.18
CA MET A 357 -19.09 8.42 20.79
C MET A 357 -19.54 9.76 20.20
N ALA A 358 -18.93 10.12 19.08
CA ALA A 358 -19.32 11.28 18.28
C ALA A 358 -20.57 10.94 17.46
N ILE A 359 -21.73 10.90 18.13
CA ILE A 359 -22.99 10.48 17.52
C ILE A 359 -23.36 11.31 16.27
N GLN A 360 -22.90 12.54 16.19
CA GLN A 360 -23.05 13.40 15.01
C GLN A 360 -22.41 12.82 13.74
N HIS A 361 -21.34 12.05 13.83
CA HIS A 361 -20.74 11.38 12.66
C HIS A 361 -21.62 10.24 12.18
N VAL A 362 -22.19 9.46 13.10
CA VAL A 362 -23.10 8.35 12.80
C VAL A 362 -24.36 8.83 12.06
N PHE A 363 -24.88 10.00 12.42
CA PHE A 363 -26.07 10.59 11.78
C PHE A 363 -25.76 11.62 10.70
N ALA A 364 -24.50 11.72 10.24
CA ALA A 364 -24.16 12.61 9.12
C ALA A 364 -24.80 12.10 7.81
N ASP A 365 -25.16 12.99 6.90
CA ASP A 365 -25.71 12.62 5.58
C ASP A 365 -24.78 11.67 4.81
N GLN A 366 -23.46 11.80 5.03
CA GLN A 366 -22.42 10.95 4.44
C GLN A 366 -22.40 9.53 5.02
N ALA A 367 -22.88 9.36 6.25
CA ALA A 367 -23.04 8.07 6.90
C ALA A 367 -24.39 7.42 6.60
N ALA A 368 -25.30 8.09 5.88
CA ALA A 368 -26.60 7.52 5.57
C ALA A 368 -26.50 6.46 4.45
N ASN A 369 -27.04 5.28 4.72
CA ASN A 369 -27.30 4.26 3.72
C ASN A 369 -28.32 4.75 2.68
N SER A 370 -28.49 4.00 1.59
CA SER A 370 -29.48 4.32 0.55
C SER A 370 -30.93 4.41 1.05
N ASN A 371 -31.23 3.84 2.21
CA ASN A 371 -32.53 3.90 2.89
C ASN A 371 -32.65 5.08 3.88
N GLY A 372 -31.64 5.95 3.97
CA GLY A 372 -31.58 7.09 4.89
C GLY A 372 -31.23 6.74 6.34
N GLN A 373 -30.98 5.46 6.66
CA GLN A 373 -30.57 5.03 7.99
C GLN A 373 -29.05 5.17 8.17
N PRO A 374 -28.55 5.40 9.40
CA PRO A 374 -27.12 5.37 9.68
C PRO A 374 -26.45 4.08 9.21
N SER A 375 -25.24 4.23 8.69
CA SER A 375 -24.39 3.13 8.29
C SER A 375 -23.84 2.41 9.52
N GLU A 376 -24.03 1.10 9.54
CA GLU A 376 -23.46 0.18 10.52
C GLU A 376 -21.93 0.32 10.56
N TYR A 377 -21.31 0.43 9.38
CA TYR A 377 -19.88 0.66 9.24
C TYR A 377 -19.42 1.93 9.99
N THR A 378 -20.14 3.05 9.83
CA THR A 378 -19.77 4.29 10.52
C THR A 378 -19.84 4.12 12.04
N PHE A 379 -20.85 3.40 12.53
CA PHE A 379 -20.98 3.10 13.95
C PHE A 379 -19.81 2.24 14.43
N GLN A 380 -19.53 1.14 13.74
CA GLN A 380 -18.43 0.23 14.05
C GLN A 380 -17.10 1.00 14.09
N MET A 381 -16.84 1.85 13.12
CA MET A 381 -15.62 2.65 13.01
C MET A 381 -15.44 3.64 14.16
N GLU A 382 -16.48 4.41 14.49
CA GLU A 382 -16.45 5.30 15.67
C GLU A 382 -16.15 4.51 16.94
N PHE A 383 -16.78 3.35 17.09
CA PHE A 383 -16.61 2.51 18.27
C PHE A 383 -15.21 1.91 18.37
N VAL A 384 -14.66 1.39 17.25
CA VAL A 384 -13.31 0.82 17.17
C VAL A 384 -12.26 1.85 17.55
N VAL A 385 -12.33 3.07 16.99
CA VAL A 385 -11.38 4.15 17.29
C VAL A 385 -11.40 4.51 18.77
N ILE A 386 -12.59 4.63 19.36
CA ILE A 386 -12.73 4.99 20.78
C ILE A 386 -12.23 3.87 21.68
N ILE A 387 -12.60 2.61 21.41
CA ILE A 387 -12.12 1.46 22.18
C ILE A 387 -10.60 1.37 22.13
N HIS A 388 -10.01 1.51 20.94
CA HIS A 388 -8.56 1.50 20.77
C HIS A 388 -7.88 2.55 21.65
N CYS A 389 -8.36 3.79 21.61
CA CYS A 389 -7.82 4.88 22.43
C CYS A 389 -8.07 4.70 23.94
N LEU A 390 -9.22 4.15 24.35
CA LEU A 390 -9.50 3.84 25.75
C LEU A 390 -8.58 2.74 26.28
N LEU A 391 -8.34 1.68 25.51
CA LEU A 391 -7.41 0.61 25.88
C LEU A 391 -5.98 1.14 26.05
N ALA A 392 -5.52 1.96 25.10
CA ALA A 392 -4.18 2.56 25.17
C ALA A 392 -3.97 3.45 26.41
N VAL A 393 -5.01 4.14 26.88
CA VAL A 393 -4.93 5.05 28.03
C VAL A 393 -5.19 4.34 29.36
N ALA A 394 -6.24 3.51 29.43
CA ALA A 394 -6.70 2.90 30.68
C ALA A 394 -6.06 1.54 30.97
N TYR A 395 -5.60 0.84 29.94
CA TYR A 395 -5.02 -0.50 30.02
C TYR A 395 -3.73 -0.65 29.19
N PRO A 396 -2.73 0.25 29.35
CA PRO A 396 -1.53 0.26 28.49
C PRO A 396 -0.67 -1.02 28.56
N TRP A 397 -0.87 -1.84 29.59
CA TRP A 397 -0.14 -3.10 29.80
C TRP A 397 -0.93 -4.33 29.34
N LEU A 398 -2.23 -4.16 29.04
CA LEU A 398 -3.05 -5.21 28.48
C LEU A 398 -3.02 -5.01 26.96
N PHE A 399 -2.19 -5.81 26.28
CA PHE A 399 -1.92 -5.72 24.85
C PHE A 399 -3.10 -6.21 23.99
N TYR A 400 -4.31 -5.73 24.26
CA TYR A 400 -5.49 -6.01 23.45
C TYR A 400 -5.39 -5.31 22.10
N CYS A 401 -5.54 -6.08 21.04
CA CYS A 401 -5.77 -5.59 19.69
C CYS A 401 -7.28 -5.47 19.45
N VAL A 402 -7.69 -4.40 18.76
CA VAL A 402 -9.07 -4.18 18.31
C VAL A 402 -9.14 -4.55 16.84
N ILE A 403 -9.88 -5.61 16.54
CA ILE A 403 -10.07 -6.09 15.17
C ILE A 403 -11.49 -5.73 14.73
N SER A 404 -11.59 -4.92 13.68
CA SER A 404 -12.86 -4.61 13.03
C SER A 404 -13.26 -5.73 12.07
N GLU A 405 -14.56 -5.99 11.95
CA GLU A 405 -15.14 -6.93 10.98
C GLU A 405 -14.51 -8.33 11.01
N ALA A 406 -14.30 -8.89 12.21
CA ALA A 406 -13.68 -10.20 12.38
C ALA A 406 -14.53 -11.31 11.74
N LYS A 407 -13.91 -12.19 10.95
CA LYS A 407 -14.59 -13.30 10.26
C LYS A 407 -14.00 -14.64 10.65
N GLU A 408 -14.88 -15.63 10.79
CA GLU A 408 -14.51 -17.04 10.96
C GLU A 408 -15.08 -17.88 9.82
N HIS A 409 -14.31 -18.91 9.42
CA HIS A 409 -14.71 -19.83 8.37
C HIS A 409 -15.09 -21.16 9.03
N GLU A 410 -16.35 -21.56 8.90
CA GLU A 410 -16.69 -22.99 9.01
C GLU A 410 -16.48 -23.66 7.65
N CYS A 411 -16.10 -24.94 7.63
CA CYS A 411 -16.08 -25.74 6.39
C CYS A 411 -17.48 -25.76 5.75
N GLY A 412 -17.71 -24.86 4.80
CA GLY A 412 -19.00 -24.58 4.17
C GLY A 412 -19.23 -23.08 4.04
N ASN A 413 -19.94 -22.65 3.00
CA ASN A 413 -20.10 -21.24 2.58
C ASN A 413 -20.77 -20.27 3.60
N ARG A 414 -20.88 -20.61 4.88
CA ARG A 414 -21.33 -19.69 5.92
C ARG A 414 -20.14 -18.98 6.56
N HIS A 415 -19.93 -17.75 6.11
CA HIS A 415 -19.12 -16.78 6.84
C HIS A 415 -19.84 -16.44 8.15
N ARG A 416 -19.18 -16.65 9.28
CA ARG A 416 -19.60 -16.08 10.56
C ARG A 416 -18.87 -14.75 10.74
N HIS A 417 -19.62 -13.69 10.96
CA HIS A 417 -19.12 -12.34 11.15
C HIS A 417 -19.28 -11.94 12.61
N LEU A 418 -18.31 -11.18 13.12
CA LEU A 418 -18.33 -10.46 14.38
C LEU A 418 -17.88 -9.03 14.10
N ASP A 419 -18.68 -8.05 14.48
CA ASP A 419 -18.37 -6.65 14.18
C ASP A 419 -17.03 -6.20 14.77
N ILE A 420 -16.76 -6.54 16.04
CA ILE A 420 -15.53 -6.16 16.72
C ILE A 420 -15.05 -7.30 17.63
N LEU A 421 -13.77 -7.66 17.49
CA LEU A 421 -13.08 -8.62 18.34
C LEU A 421 -11.94 -7.95 19.11
N LEU A 422 -11.94 -8.11 20.43
CA LEU A 422 -10.81 -7.80 21.31
C LEU A 422 -10.09 -9.08 21.70
N ARG A 423 -8.79 -9.13 21.40
CA ARG A 423 -7.90 -10.22 21.83
C ARG A 423 -6.44 -9.75 21.89
N ASP A 424 -5.63 -10.43 22.68
CA ASP A 424 -4.17 -10.21 22.77
C ASP A 424 -3.35 -11.23 21.97
N GLY A 425 -4.01 -12.24 21.39
CA GLY A 425 -3.36 -13.33 20.67
C GLY A 425 -2.58 -14.30 21.53
N SER A 426 -2.74 -14.26 22.86
CA SER A 426 -2.02 -15.17 23.76
C SER A 426 -2.89 -15.76 24.86
N SER A 427 -3.16 -15.01 25.92
CA SER A 427 -3.60 -15.55 27.22
C SER A 427 -4.68 -14.73 27.88
N LEU A 428 -4.96 -13.53 27.37
CA LEU A 428 -6.03 -12.70 27.89
C LEU A 428 -7.41 -13.17 27.36
N PRO A 429 -8.49 -12.96 28.15
CA PRO A 429 -9.84 -13.31 27.70
C PRO A 429 -10.23 -12.59 26.40
N ARG A 430 -10.96 -13.27 25.53
CA ARG A 430 -11.48 -12.68 24.29
C ARG A 430 -12.83 -12.02 24.53
N TYR A 431 -13.07 -10.92 23.84
CA TYR A 431 -14.35 -10.22 23.88
C TYR A 431 -14.85 -9.90 22.48
N GLY A 432 -16.10 -10.24 22.22
CA GLY A 432 -16.77 -9.96 20.95
C GLY A 432 -17.88 -8.94 21.17
N PHE A 433 -17.99 -7.97 20.28
CA PHE A 433 -19.06 -6.99 20.28
C PHE A 433 -19.80 -7.08 18.95
N GLU A 434 -21.12 -7.11 19.02
CA GLU A 434 -22.05 -7.05 17.89
C GLU A 434 -22.91 -5.81 18.05
N LEU A 435 -23.04 -5.04 16.99
CA LEU A 435 -24.04 -3.99 16.90
C LEU A 435 -25.34 -4.59 16.40
N VAL A 436 -26.39 -4.45 17.21
CA VAL A 436 -27.72 -4.93 16.82
C VAL A 436 -28.67 -3.74 16.73
N VAL A 437 -29.04 -3.36 15.50
CA VAL A 437 -30.02 -2.30 15.23
C VAL A 437 -31.37 -2.96 14.89
N GLU A 438 -32.39 -2.70 15.72
CA GLU A 438 -33.77 -3.17 15.52
C GLU A 438 -33.94 -4.69 15.28
N ALA A 439 -33.44 -5.52 16.20
CA ALA A 439 -33.69 -6.97 16.15
C ALA A 439 -34.97 -7.40 16.90
N THR A 440 -35.69 -8.35 16.32
CA THR A 440 -36.67 -9.15 17.09
C THR A 440 -35.93 -10.01 18.12
N HIS A 441 -36.59 -10.41 19.21
CA HIS A 441 -35.97 -11.23 20.27
C HIS A 441 -35.31 -12.50 19.71
N SER A 442 -35.94 -13.14 18.72
CA SER A 442 -35.37 -14.33 18.06
C SER A 442 -34.11 -14.04 17.26
N VAL A 443 -34.05 -12.89 16.58
CA VAL A 443 -32.86 -12.46 15.82
C VAL A 443 -31.73 -12.12 16.81
N PHE A 444 -32.04 -11.41 17.90
CA PHE A 444 -31.06 -11.10 18.94
C PHE A 444 -30.48 -12.37 19.60
N ASP A 445 -31.32 -13.37 19.87
CA ASP A 445 -30.86 -14.66 20.41
C ASP A 445 -29.96 -15.41 19.43
N GLU A 446 -30.24 -15.33 18.12
CA GLU A 446 -29.41 -15.92 17.06
C GLU A 446 -28.04 -15.25 16.99
N TYR A 447 -27.97 -13.91 17.00
CA TYR A 447 -26.72 -13.15 17.11
C TYR A 447 -25.93 -13.55 18.37
N CYS A 448 -26.57 -13.58 19.54
CA CYS A 448 -25.91 -13.99 20.78
C CYS A 448 -25.34 -15.41 20.72
N MET A 449 -26.05 -16.35 20.08
CA MET A 449 -25.55 -17.72 19.89
C MET A 449 -24.37 -17.75 18.93
N GLN A 450 -24.41 -16.98 17.85
CA GLN A 450 -23.32 -16.86 16.88
C GLN A 450 -22.06 -16.27 17.52
N THR A 451 -22.17 -15.15 18.24
CA THR A 451 -21.05 -14.52 18.96
C THR A 451 -20.44 -15.44 20.01
N ARG A 452 -21.27 -16.17 20.77
CA ARG A 452 -20.76 -17.13 21.77
C ARG A 452 -19.97 -18.27 21.15
N ARG A 453 -20.38 -18.76 19.98
CA ARG A 453 -19.62 -19.78 19.25
C ARG A 453 -18.32 -19.21 18.71
N LEU A 454 -18.36 -18.01 18.10
CA LEU A 454 -17.15 -17.31 17.64
C LEU A 454 -16.14 -17.08 18.77
N LEU A 455 -16.59 -16.79 19.99
CA LEU A 455 -15.69 -16.64 21.14
C LEU A 455 -15.15 -17.96 21.71
N GLN A 456 -15.81 -19.08 21.44
CA GLN A 456 -15.39 -20.42 21.87
C GLN A 456 -14.53 -21.13 20.80
N GLU A 457 -14.73 -20.79 19.54
CA GLU A 457 -14.12 -21.41 18.35
C GLU A 457 -12.97 -20.57 17.78
N ALA A 458 -12.98 -19.23 17.94
CA ALA A 458 -11.84 -18.40 17.55
C ALA A 458 -10.60 -18.85 18.34
N PRO A 459 -9.49 -19.22 17.68
CA PRO A 459 -8.31 -19.81 18.30
C PRO A 459 -7.55 -18.86 19.21
#